data_AF-A0A1M3CBT1-F1
#
_entry.id   AF-A0A1M3CBT1-F1
#
_cell.length_a   1.000
_cell.length_b   1.000
_cell.length_c   1.000
_cell.angle_alpha   90.00
_cell.angle_beta   90.00
_cell.angle_gamma   90.00
#
_symmetry.space_group_name_H-M   'P 1'
#
loop_
_entity.id
_entity.type
_entity.pdbx_description
1 polymer ?
#
loop_
_entity_poly.entity_id
_entity_poly.type
_entity_poly.pdbx_seq_one_letter_code
_entity_poly.pdbx_strand_id
1 'polypeptide(L)'
;MVAASGLALSSVATLGLSVPASAATLQITMRDLEITPAAADAKVGDTIEWVNEDIFVHTATARNGDWDVTLPPNKTVKLVLKKPGTIDYHCRFHPNMKARLTISP
;
A
#
# COMPACT_ATOMS: atom_id res chain seq x y z
N MET A 1 -55.38 6.64 -44.07
CA MET A 1 -53.99 6.37 -44.55
C MET A 1 -53.30 7.73 -44.59
N VAL A 2 -52.22 8.05 -43.86
CA VAL A 2 -51.07 7.26 -43.40
C VAL A 2 -50.58 7.86 -42.07
N ALA A 3 -50.32 7.02 -41.08
CA ALA A 3 -49.64 7.41 -39.84
C ALA A 3 -48.12 7.43 -40.07
N ALA A 4 -47.44 8.49 -39.64
CA ALA A 4 -45.97 8.57 -39.68
C ALA A 4 -45.42 8.32 -38.28
N SER A 5 -44.86 7.13 -38.08
CA SER A 5 -44.13 6.72 -36.88
C SER A 5 -42.68 7.17 -37.00
N GLY A 6 -42.29 8.20 -36.25
CA GLY A 6 -40.89 8.61 -36.10
C GLY A 6 -40.23 7.88 -34.93
N LEU A 7 -39.17 7.11 -35.20
CA LEU A 7 -38.36 6.45 -34.17
C LEU A 7 -37.59 7.49 -33.34
N ALA A 8 -37.76 7.46 -32.03
CA ALA A 8 -36.93 8.20 -31.09
C ALA A 8 -35.64 7.41 -30.82
N LEU A 9 -34.48 7.98 -31.15
CA LEU A 9 -33.18 7.49 -30.68
C LEU A 9 -32.97 7.99 -29.24
N SER A 10 -33.08 7.10 -28.26
CA SER A 10 -32.67 7.37 -26.89
C SER A 10 -31.16 7.17 -26.75
N SER A 11 -30.42 8.27 -26.68
CA SER A 11 -29.01 8.27 -26.27
C SER A 11 -28.91 7.95 -24.77
N VAL A 12 -28.40 6.75 -24.44
CA VAL A 12 -28.10 6.37 -23.06
C VAL A 12 -26.79 7.05 -22.66
N ALA A 13 -26.87 8.11 -21.85
CA ALA A 13 -25.71 8.72 -21.21
C ALA A 13 -25.28 7.83 -20.03
N THR A 14 -24.16 7.13 -20.16
CA THR A 14 -23.52 6.42 -19.05
C THR A 14 -22.89 7.44 -18.10
N LEU A 15 -23.56 7.73 -16.99
CA LEU A 15 -22.98 8.42 -15.84
C LEU A 15 -21.88 7.52 -15.24
N GLY A 16 -20.63 7.88 -15.48
CA GLY A 16 -19.50 7.25 -14.80
C GLY A 16 -19.53 7.63 -13.32
N LEU A 17 -19.88 6.69 -12.44
CA LEU A 17 -19.68 6.85 -11.01
C LEU A 17 -18.17 6.82 -10.73
N SER A 18 -17.58 7.97 -10.40
CA SER A 18 -16.25 8.05 -9.81
C SER A 18 -16.34 7.56 -8.36
N VAL A 19 -15.99 6.30 -8.13
CA VAL A 19 -15.75 5.82 -6.76
C VAL A 19 -14.47 6.50 -6.25
N PRO A 20 -14.51 7.26 -5.15
CA PRO A 20 -13.29 7.82 -4.59
C PRO A 20 -12.38 6.67 -4.16
N ALA A 21 -11.16 6.64 -4.69
CA ALA A 21 -10.14 5.71 -4.20
C ALA A 21 -9.77 6.14 -2.77
N SER A 22 -10.28 5.41 -1.78
CA SER A 22 -9.87 5.60 -0.38
C SER A 22 -8.48 5.02 -0.22
N ALA A 23 -7.54 5.82 0.29
CA ALA A 23 -6.22 5.34 0.70
C ALA A 23 -6.39 4.27 1.79
N ALA A 24 -5.84 3.08 1.56
CA ALA A 24 -5.86 1.99 2.53
C ALA A 24 -4.69 2.12 3.51
N THR A 25 -4.80 1.45 4.66
CA THR A 25 -3.67 1.25 5.57
C THR A 25 -3.24 -0.22 5.53
N LEU A 26 -1.99 -0.46 5.15
CA LEU A 26 -1.35 -1.77 5.16
C LEU A 26 -0.54 -1.91 6.44
N GLN A 27 -0.95 -2.81 7.34
CA GLN A 27 -0.21 -3.10 8.55
C GLN A 27 0.86 -4.17 8.30
N ILE A 28 2.09 -3.90 8.74
CA ILE A 28 3.21 -4.85 8.76
C ILE A 28 3.69 -4.98 10.21
N THR A 29 3.79 -6.18 10.73
CA THR A 29 4.24 -6.42 12.10
C THR A 29 5.67 -6.95 12.12
N MET A 30 6.49 -6.45 13.05
CA MET A 30 7.79 -7.00 13.40
C MET A 30 7.66 -7.73 14.74
N ARG A 31 7.79 -9.06 14.70
CA ARG A 31 7.70 -9.97 15.85
C ARG A 31 8.60 -11.17 15.60
N ASP A 32 9.18 -11.73 16.65
CA ASP A 32 10.00 -12.94 16.61
C ASP A 32 11.21 -12.79 15.67
N LEU A 33 11.75 -11.57 15.55
CA LEU A 33 12.80 -11.22 14.59
C LEU A 33 12.41 -11.51 13.13
N GLU A 34 11.13 -11.33 12.79
CA GLU A 34 10.59 -11.43 11.43
C GLU A 34 9.81 -10.16 11.03
N ILE A 35 9.74 -9.88 9.73
CA ILE A 35 8.86 -8.84 9.16
C ILE A 35 7.70 -9.56 8.48
N THR A 36 6.48 -9.37 8.98
CA THR A 36 5.30 -10.12 8.56
C THR A 36 4.17 -9.20 8.11
N PRO A 37 3.59 -9.44 6.92
CA PRO A 37 4.00 -10.42 5.91
C PRO A 37 5.34 -10.06 5.24
N ALA A 38 6.08 -11.10 4.80
CA ALA A 38 7.34 -10.92 4.06
C ALA A 38 7.13 -10.42 2.62
N ALA A 39 5.89 -10.47 2.11
CA ALA A 39 5.50 -9.88 0.83
C ALA A 39 4.12 -9.24 0.97
N ALA A 40 3.95 -8.03 0.46
CA ALA A 40 2.66 -7.33 0.47
C ALA A 40 2.50 -6.46 -0.78
N ASP A 41 1.25 -6.18 -1.12
CA ASP A 41 0.85 -5.29 -2.20
C ASP A 41 0.14 -4.06 -1.63
N ALA A 42 0.38 -2.90 -2.25
CA ALA A 42 -0.25 -1.64 -1.91
C ALA A 42 -0.41 -0.77 -3.17
N LYS A 43 -1.07 0.37 -3.02
CA LYS A 43 -1.23 1.37 -4.08
C LYS A 43 -0.53 2.67 -3.72
N VAL A 44 -0.20 3.48 -4.72
CA VAL A 44 0.20 4.87 -4.48
C VAL A 44 -0.93 5.59 -3.74
N GLY A 45 -0.58 6.27 -2.65
CA GLY A 45 -1.51 6.93 -1.75
C GLY A 45 -1.81 6.14 -0.48
N ASP A 46 -1.58 4.82 -0.47
CA ASP A 46 -1.78 4.00 0.73
C ASP A 46 -0.77 4.37 1.84
N THR A 47 -1.13 4.05 3.07
CA THR A 47 -0.25 4.18 4.23
C THR A 47 0.27 2.81 4.64
N ILE A 48 1.58 2.64 4.71
CA ILE A 48 2.19 1.52 5.41
C ILE A 48 2.28 1.87 6.91
N GLU A 49 1.83 0.95 7.76
CA GLU A 49 1.89 1.03 9.21
C GLU A 49 2.74 -0.14 9.71
N TRP A 50 3.97 0.14 10.12
CA TRP A 50 4.80 -0.87 10.77
C TRP A 50 4.56 -0.85 12.27
N VAL A 51 4.32 -2.02 12.86
CA VAL A 51 4.17 -2.22 14.30
C VAL A 51 5.33 -3.07 14.79
N ASN A 52 6.12 -2.57 15.74
CA ASN A 52 7.16 -3.35 16.39
C ASN A 52 6.63 -3.93 17.69
N GLU A 53 6.45 -5.26 17.73
CA GLU A 53 6.02 -6.00 18.92
C GLU A 53 7.19 -6.73 19.61
N ASP A 54 8.41 -6.62 19.06
CA ASP A 54 9.61 -7.14 19.70
C ASP A 54 10.09 -6.21 20.82
N ILE A 55 10.92 -6.77 21.70
CA ILE A 55 11.69 -6.02 22.71
C ILE A 55 12.92 -5.30 22.12
N PHE A 56 13.25 -5.57 20.85
CA PHE A 56 14.39 -5.00 20.16
C PHE A 56 13.99 -3.78 19.34
N VAL A 57 14.93 -2.86 19.14
CA VAL A 57 14.77 -1.82 18.12
C VAL A 57 14.94 -2.45 16.74
N HIS A 58 14.09 -2.07 15.80
CA HIS A 58 14.17 -2.49 14.41
C HIS A 58 14.22 -1.31 13.46
N THR A 59 14.50 -1.60 12.19
CA THR A 59 14.33 -0.63 11.10
C THR A 59 13.52 -1.24 9.98
N ALA A 60 12.80 -0.40 9.24
CA ALA A 60 12.36 -0.75 7.88
C ALA A 60 13.20 0.10 6.92
N THR A 61 14.22 -0.51 6.33
CA THR A 61 15.20 0.17 5.47
C THR A 61 15.07 -0.31 4.03
N ALA A 62 14.55 0.55 3.17
CA ALA A 62 14.38 0.29 1.75
C ALA A 62 15.73 0.18 1.04
N ARG A 63 15.93 -0.86 0.23
CA ARG A 63 17.18 -1.05 -0.53
C ARG A 63 17.39 0.00 -1.61
N ASN A 64 16.31 0.60 -2.11
CA ASN A 64 16.36 1.67 -3.10
C ASN A 64 16.54 3.07 -2.47
N GLY A 65 16.59 3.18 -1.14
CA GLY A 65 16.78 4.43 -0.43
C GLY A 65 15.54 5.32 -0.31
N ASP A 66 14.34 4.85 -0.70
CA ASP A 66 13.11 5.66 -0.60
C ASP A 66 12.72 5.96 0.85
N TRP A 67 13.05 5.06 1.79
CA TRP A 67 12.87 5.29 3.22
C TRP A 67 13.87 4.51 4.07
N ASP A 68 14.13 5.04 5.26
CA ASP A 68 14.84 4.37 6.34
C ASP A 68 14.22 4.81 7.67
N VAL A 69 13.39 3.96 8.26
CA VAL A 69 12.65 4.27 9.49
C VAL A 69 13.13 3.41 10.65
N THR A 70 13.26 4.01 11.83
CA THR A 70 13.59 3.32 13.08
C THR A 70 12.32 3.06 13.87
N LEU A 71 12.17 1.85 14.39
CA LEU A 71 11.04 1.39 15.18
C LEU A 71 11.49 0.98 16.57
N PRO A 72 11.32 1.83 17.60
CA PRO A 72 11.54 1.43 18.97
C PRO A 72 10.60 0.27 19.39
N PRO A 73 10.92 -0.49 20.44
CA PRO A 73 10.05 -1.54 20.96
C PRO A 73 8.64 -1.04 21.28
N ASN A 74 7.62 -1.84 20.94
CA ASN A 74 6.20 -1.54 21.19
C ASN A 74 5.73 -0.21 20.58
N LYS A 75 6.29 0.19 19.44
CA LYS A 75 5.92 1.42 18.71
C LYS A 75 5.44 1.13 17.30
N THR A 76 4.63 2.06 16.83
CA THR A 76 4.08 2.08 15.48
C THR A 76 4.64 3.26 14.71
N VAL A 77 5.03 3.04 13.46
CA VAL A 77 5.48 4.08 12.52
C VAL A 77 4.68 3.99 11.24
N LYS A 78 4.23 5.14 10.72
CA LYS A 78 3.44 5.22 9.49
C LYS A 78 4.18 5.98 8.40
N LEU A 79 4.00 5.55 7.15
CA LEU A 79 4.52 6.24 5.96
C LEU A 79 3.52 6.16 4.81
N VAL A 80 3.29 7.28 4.12
CA VAL A 80 2.44 7.32 2.91
C VAL A 80 3.27 6.98 1.69
N LEU A 81 2.81 6.02 0.89
CA LEU A 81 3.45 5.56 -0.32
C LEU A 81 3.17 6.54 -1.46
N LYS A 82 4.24 7.09 -2.06
CA LYS A 82 4.13 8.15 -3.08
C LYS A 82 4.60 7.75 -4.47
N LYS A 83 5.29 6.62 -4.59
CA LYS A 83 5.91 6.16 -5.84
C LYS A 83 5.52 4.71 -6.08
N PRO A 84 5.10 4.34 -7.30
CA PRO A 84 4.91 2.95 -7.66
C PRO A 84 6.26 2.24 -7.79
N GLY A 85 6.24 0.92 -7.70
CA GLY A 85 7.43 0.08 -7.86
C GLY A 85 7.46 -1.09 -6.87
N THR A 86 8.44 -1.96 -7.05
CA THR A 86 8.71 -3.08 -6.12
C THR A 86 9.94 -2.75 -5.28
N ILE A 87 9.77 -2.80 -3.97
CA ILE A 87 10.78 -2.33 -3.00
C ILE A 87 11.08 -3.47 -2.03
N ASP A 88 12.30 -4.01 -2.16
CA ASP A 88 12.88 -4.89 -1.15
C ASP A 88 13.41 -4.03 0.00
N TYR A 89 13.08 -4.42 1.24
CA TYR A 89 13.53 -3.72 2.44
C TYR A 89 13.90 -4.72 3.54
N HIS A 90 14.63 -4.25 4.53
CA HIS A 90 15.18 -5.09 5.61
C HIS A 90 15.38 -4.30 6.90
N CYS A 91 15.60 -5.02 8.01
CA CYS A 91 16.12 -4.43 9.24
C CYS A 91 17.65 -4.38 9.18
N ARG A 92 18.24 -3.21 9.47
CA ARG A 92 19.71 -3.02 9.45
C ARG A 92 20.42 -3.75 10.59
N PHE A 93 19.74 -3.98 11.71
CA PHE A 93 20.30 -4.68 12.87
C PHE A 93 20.27 -6.21 12.68
N HIS A 94 19.34 -6.72 11.87
CA HIS A 94 19.12 -8.14 11.66
C HIS A 94 18.99 -8.44 10.17
N PRO A 95 20.09 -8.73 9.45
CA PRO A 95 20.09 -8.84 7.98
C PRO A 95 19.16 -9.92 7.39
N ASN A 96 18.69 -10.88 8.21
CA ASN A 96 17.75 -11.92 7.80
C ASN A 96 16.29 -11.46 7.81
N MET A 97 15.96 -10.38 8.52
CA MET A 97 14.65 -9.73 8.48
C MET A 97 14.49 -9.00 7.16
N LYS A 98 13.77 -9.61 6.21
CA LYS A 98 13.57 -9.08 4.86
C LYS A 98 12.11 -9.15 4.48
N ALA A 99 11.67 -8.15 3.74
CA ALA A 99 10.35 -8.15 3.14
C ALA A 99 10.37 -7.41 1.80
N ARG A 100 9.31 -7.63 1.01
CA ARG A 100 9.07 -6.99 -0.28
C ARG A 100 7.72 -6.29 -0.27
N LEU A 101 7.69 -5.06 -0.76
CA LEU A 101 6.46 -4.31 -0.99
C LEU A 101 6.31 -4.01 -2.48
N THR A 102 5.19 -4.41 -3.09
CA THR A 102 4.83 -4.02 -4.45
C THR A 102 3.80 -2.90 -4.39
N ILE A 103 4.09 -1.79 -5.06
CA ILE A 103 3.24 -0.59 -5.07
C ILE A 103 2.75 -0.39 -6.50
N SER A 104 1.46 -0.63 -6.74
CA SER A 104 0.82 -0.29 -8.01
C SER A 104 0.47 1.20 -8.06
N PRO A 105 0.29 1.78 -9.26
CA PRO A 105 -0.33 3.10 -9.40
C PRO A 105 -1.69 3.20 -8.73
#